data_AF-A0A060ZR80-F1
#
_entry.id   AF-A0A060ZR80-F1
#
_cell.length_a   1.000
_cell.length_b   1.000
_cell.length_c   1.000
_cell.angle_alpha   90.00
_cell.angle_beta   90.00
_cell.angle_gamma   90.00
#
_symmetry.space_group_name_H-M   'P 1'
#
loop_
_entity.id
_entity.type
_entity.pdbx_description
1 polymer ?
#
loop_
_entity_poly.entity_id
_entity_poly.type
_entity_poly.pdbx_seq_one_letter_code
_entity_poly.pdbx_strand_id
1 'polypeptide(L)'
;MSAPTSVADRALELLGDQSGAVIQDDTYGKTYWLIAIGTDTPRGWRMRQVRVLTELADEGTLLGVPPASWGPEHRTYWRIPLGPGQYLTDTHHLVPALRQALDAVLGPEPDGRQLCYRCQLPTDEPVPVSIEHSGSVASAAVYACPTHARDYPRDSVAQAAAMRRALDRGRTR
;
A
#
# COMPACT_ATOMS: atom_id res chain seq x y z
N MET A 1 -10.46 2.14 -6.30
CA MET A 1 -8.98 2.14 -6.22
C MET A 1 -8.54 1.26 -5.07
N SER A 2 -7.48 0.46 -5.23
CA SER A 2 -6.96 -0.47 -4.23
C SER A 2 -5.57 -0.05 -3.75
N ALA A 3 -5.24 -0.30 -2.49
CA ALA A 3 -3.91 -0.14 -1.90
C ALA A 3 -3.62 -1.27 -0.90
N PRO A 4 -2.34 -1.56 -0.56
CA PRO A 4 -2.01 -2.39 0.59
C PRO A 4 -2.54 -1.78 1.90
N THR A 5 -2.93 -2.61 2.87
CA THR A 5 -3.51 -2.15 4.15
C THR A 5 -2.63 -1.10 4.85
N SER A 6 -1.31 -1.30 4.92
CA SER A 6 -0.41 -0.35 5.58
C SER A 6 -0.37 1.03 4.92
N VAL A 7 -0.43 1.09 3.59
CA VAL A 7 -0.55 2.35 2.84
C VAL A 7 -1.93 2.96 3.07
N ALA A 8 -2.96 2.13 3.13
CA ALA A 8 -4.32 2.57 3.34
C ALA A 8 -4.56 3.15 4.74
N ASP A 9 -3.99 2.56 5.78
CA ASP A 9 -4.01 3.09 7.14
C ASP A 9 -3.54 4.54 7.14
N ARG A 10 -2.37 4.78 6.53
CA ARG A 10 -1.79 6.12 6.45
C ARG A 10 -2.60 7.06 5.56
N ALA A 11 -3.13 6.58 4.43
CA ALA A 11 -3.96 7.40 3.55
C ALA A 11 -5.27 7.83 4.22
N LEU A 12 -5.89 6.96 5.02
CA LEU A 12 -7.11 7.28 5.77
C LEU A 12 -6.85 8.33 6.85
N GLU A 13 -5.71 8.28 7.53
CA GLU A 13 -5.30 9.34 8.47
C GLU A 13 -5.14 10.71 7.78
N LEU A 14 -4.61 10.71 6.54
CA LEU A 14 -4.42 11.93 5.75
C LEU A 14 -5.73 12.48 5.18
N LEU A 15 -6.66 11.60 4.82
CA LEU A 15 -7.97 11.97 4.28
C LEU A 15 -8.94 12.44 5.36
N GLY A 16 -8.90 11.82 6.55
CA GLY A 16 -9.91 12.04 7.58
C GLY A 16 -11.33 11.90 7.02
N ASP A 17 -12.16 12.90 7.28
CA ASP A 17 -13.58 12.95 6.87
C ASP A 17 -13.78 13.14 5.36
N GLN A 18 -12.70 13.33 4.58
CA GLN A 18 -12.79 13.42 3.12
C GLN A 18 -12.85 12.04 2.43
N SER A 19 -12.67 10.95 3.19
CA SER A 19 -12.82 9.60 2.67
C SER A 19 -14.30 9.25 2.50
N GLY A 20 -14.65 8.68 1.35
CA GLY A 20 -15.93 8.01 1.17
C GLY A 20 -15.91 6.60 1.78
N ALA A 21 -16.78 5.72 1.28
CA ALA A 21 -16.87 4.34 1.74
C ALA A 21 -15.61 3.52 1.38
N VAL A 22 -15.23 2.66 2.31
CA VAL A 22 -13.97 1.88 2.25
C VAL A 22 -14.22 0.44 2.63
N ILE A 23 -13.77 -0.46 1.76
CA ILE A 23 -13.80 -1.90 1.98
C ILE A 23 -12.41 -2.34 2.41
N GLN A 24 -12.32 -3.07 3.51
CA GLN A 24 -11.11 -3.78 3.93
C GLN A 24 -11.23 -5.24 3.50
N ASP A 25 -10.15 -5.81 2.99
CA ASP A 25 -10.02 -7.23 2.65
C ASP A 25 -8.71 -7.78 3.21
N ASP A 26 -8.83 -8.46 4.35
CA ASP A 26 -7.71 -9.03 5.06
C ASP A 26 -7.19 -10.31 4.41
N THR A 27 -7.94 -10.90 3.47
CA THR A 27 -7.49 -12.08 2.72
C THR A 27 -6.25 -11.77 1.87
N TYR A 28 -6.26 -10.60 1.23
CA TYR A 28 -5.16 -10.15 0.37
C TYR A 28 -4.37 -8.98 0.97
N GLY A 29 -4.71 -8.53 2.17
CA GLY A 29 -4.11 -7.34 2.79
C GLY A 29 -4.32 -6.09 1.95
N LYS A 30 -5.53 -5.93 1.43
CA LYS A 30 -5.92 -4.84 0.52
C LYS A 30 -7.06 -4.03 1.10
N THR A 31 -7.05 -2.74 0.78
CA THR A 31 -8.12 -1.80 1.08
C THR A 31 -8.58 -1.17 -0.21
N TYR A 32 -9.89 -0.98 -0.36
CA TYR A 32 -10.52 -0.48 -1.58
C TYR A 32 -11.39 0.74 -1.28
N TRP A 33 -11.15 1.81 -2.04
CA TRP A 33 -12.05 2.97 -2.12
C TRP A 33 -12.92 2.87 -3.36
N LEU A 34 -14.18 3.26 -3.19
CA LEU A 34 -15.05 3.55 -4.31
C LEU A 34 -14.74 4.96 -4.81
N ILE A 35 -14.55 5.10 -6.12
CA ILE A 35 -14.27 6.39 -6.77
C ILE A 35 -15.20 6.53 -7.99
N ALA A 36 -15.49 7.77 -8.37
CA ALA A 36 -16.19 8.02 -9.63
C ALA A 36 -15.31 7.60 -10.82
N ILE A 37 -15.93 6.95 -11.81
CA ILE A 37 -15.30 6.68 -13.11
C ILE A 37 -15.73 7.79 -14.06
N GLY A 38 -14.81 8.71 -14.37
CA GLY A 38 -15.05 9.85 -15.26
C GLY A 38 -13.91 10.07 -16.24
N THR A 39 -14.05 11.06 -17.14
CA THR A 39 -13.03 11.44 -18.14
C THR A 39 -11.71 11.88 -17.51
N ASP A 40 -11.76 12.41 -16.29
CA ASP A 40 -10.60 12.87 -15.52
C ASP A 40 -9.96 11.76 -14.69
N THR A 41 -10.56 10.56 -14.65
CA THR A 41 -9.99 9.37 -14.02
C THR A 41 -9.10 8.67 -15.06
N PRO A 42 -7.77 8.86 -15.03
CA PRO A 42 -6.90 8.38 -16.09
C PRO A 42 -6.91 6.85 -16.09
N ARG A 43 -7.32 6.28 -17.23
CA ARG A 43 -7.20 4.86 -17.53
C ARG A 43 -5.71 4.49 -17.59
N GLY A 44 -5.11 4.23 -16.43
CA GLY A 44 -3.68 3.94 -16.34
C GLY A 44 -2.95 4.54 -15.15
N TRP A 45 -3.63 5.07 -14.13
CA TRP A 45 -2.94 5.42 -12.87
C TRP A 45 -2.27 4.18 -12.28
N ARG A 46 -0.95 4.13 -12.46
CA ARG A 46 -0.05 3.17 -11.84
C ARG A 46 0.77 3.92 -10.81
N MET A 47 0.44 3.71 -9.53
CA MET A 47 1.38 3.98 -8.45
C MET A 47 1.83 2.63 -7.90
N ARG A 48 2.99 2.59 -7.26
CA ARG A 48 3.55 1.36 -6.68
C ARG A 48 2.49 0.71 -5.78
N GLN A 49 2.11 -0.53 -6.12
CA GLN A 49 1.12 -1.34 -5.39
C GLN A 49 -0.32 -0.79 -5.28
N VAL A 50 -0.63 0.36 -5.90
CA VAL A 50 -1.98 0.94 -5.96
C VAL A 50 -2.54 0.78 -7.36
N ARG A 51 -3.82 0.37 -7.46
CA ARG A 51 -4.49 0.16 -8.75
C ARG A 51 -5.87 0.76 -8.78
N VAL A 52 -6.23 1.34 -9.92
CA VAL A 52 -7.64 1.51 -10.24
C VAL A 52 -8.15 0.18 -10.77
N LEU A 53 -9.16 -0.38 -10.11
CA LEU A 53 -9.86 -1.56 -10.60
C LEU A 53 -10.91 -1.09 -11.61
N THR A 54 -10.57 -1.17 -12.90
CA THR A 54 -11.51 -1.01 -14.01
C THR A 54 -11.43 -2.22 -14.92
N GLU A 55 -12.33 -2.32 -15.88
CA GLU A 55 -12.44 -3.40 -16.87
C GLU A 55 -11.24 -3.55 -17.85
N LEU A 56 -10.07 -2.99 -17.53
CA LEU A 56 -8.92 -2.89 -18.43
C LEU A 56 -7.65 -3.45 -17.75
N ALA A 57 -7.51 -4.78 -17.82
CA ALA A 57 -6.26 -5.54 -18.01
C ALA A 57 -6.49 -7.01 -17.61
N ASP A 58 -6.92 -7.84 -18.57
CA ASP A 58 -6.75 -9.30 -18.69
C ASP A 58 -6.95 -10.25 -17.50
N GLU A 59 -7.53 -9.82 -16.38
CA GLU A 59 -8.07 -10.71 -15.36
C GLU A 59 -9.16 -9.94 -14.59
N GLY A 60 -10.40 -10.40 -14.69
CA GLY A 60 -11.54 -9.82 -13.97
C GLY A 60 -11.28 -9.86 -12.47
N THR A 61 -10.72 -8.77 -11.92
CA THR A 61 -10.53 -8.63 -10.48
C THR A 61 -11.91 -8.42 -9.87
N LEU A 62 -12.53 -9.51 -9.43
CA LEU A 62 -13.79 -9.50 -8.70
C LEU A 62 -13.53 -9.04 -7.27
N LEU A 63 -14.12 -7.91 -6.89
CA LEU A 63 -14.16 -7.46 -5.50
C LEU A 63 -15.49 -7.90 -4.90
N GLY A 64 -15.43 -8.71 -3.83
CA GLY A 64 -16.60 -9.00 -3.01
C GLY A 64 -17.03 -7.75 -2.26
N VAL A 65 -18.21 -7.21 -2.56
CA VAL A 65 -18.77 -6.09 -1.80
C VAL A 65 -19.43 -6.65 -0.54
N PRO A 66 -18.98 -6.25 0.66
CA PRO A 66 -19.52 -6.82 1.90
C PRO A 66 -20.96 -6.32 2.15
N PRO A 67 -21.83 -7.16 2.75
CA PRO A 67 -23.08 -6.72 3.34
C PRO A 67 -22.89 -5.50 4.25
N ALA A 68 -23.89 -4.61 4.30
CA ALA A 68 -23.81 -3.36 5.05
C ALA A 68 -23.54 -3.52 6.56
N SER A 69 -23.92 -4.67 7.14
CA SER A 69 -23.73 -4.98 8.55
C SER A 69 -22.36 -5.57 8.90
N TRP A 70 -21.49 -5.85 7.92
CA TRP A 70 -20.20 -6.49 8.17
C TRP A 70 -19.16 -5.49 8.64
N GLY A 71 -18.66 -5.71 9.87
CA GLY A 71 -17.55 -5.00 10.48
C GLY A 71 -16.27 -5.86 10.59
N PRO A 72 -15.28 -5.41 11.39
CA PRO A 72 -13.95 -6.03 11.49
C PRO A 72 -13.92 -7.51 11.91
N GLU A 73 -15.04 -8.06 12.38
CA GLU A 73 -15.21 -9.47 12.67
C GLU A 73 -15.27 -10.37 11.41
N HIS A 74 -15.42 -9.78 10.23
CA HIS A 74 -15.42 -10.46 8.93
C HIS A 74 -14.10 -10.27 8.18
N ARG A 75 -13.72 -11.19 7.28
CA ARG A 75 -12.48 -11.08 6.49
C ARG A 75 -12.51 -9.96 5.45
N THR A 76 -13.68 -9.67 4.93
CA THR A 76 -13.94 -8.55 4.03
C THR A 76 -15.05 -7.74 4.65
N TYR A 77 -14.86 -6.45 4.90
CA TYR A 77 -15.81 -5.66 5.69
C TYR A 77 -15.78 -4.18 5.34
N TRP A 78 -16.80 -3.44 5.79
CA TRP A 78 -16.79 -1.99 5.68
C TRP A 78 -15.89 -1.39 6.76
N ARG A 79 -14.75 -0.86 6.34
CA ARG A 79 -13.90 -0.07 7.22
C ARG A 79 -14.47 1.34 7.44
N ILE A 80 -15.02 1.90 6.37
CA ILE A 80 -15.90 3.08 6.43
C ILE A 80 -17.19 2.67 5.70
N PRO A 81 -18.33 2.59 6.41
CA PRO A 81 -19.58 2.14 5.81
C PRO A 81 -20.12 3.15 4.81
N LEU A 82 -21.02 2.67 3.95
CA LEU A 82 -21.79 3.52 3.05
C LEU A 82 -22.63 4.50 3.88
N GLY A 83 -22.42 5.81 3.67
CA GLY A 83 -23.13 6.87 4.38
C GLY A 83 -23.73 7.90 3.41
N PRO A 84 -24.81 8.62 3.80
CA PRO A 84 -25.40 9.66 2.97
C PRO A 84 -24.34 10.70 2.56
N GLY A 85 -24.17 10.90 1.25
CA GLY A 85 -23.21 11.87 0.70
C GLY A 85 -21.73 11.45 0.77
N GLN A 86 -21.39 10.28 1.30
CA GLN A 86 -20.01 9.80 1.51
C GLN A 86 -19.75 8.44 0.86
N TYR A 87 -20.44 8.16 -0.26
CA TYR A 87 -20.28 6.87 -0.95
C TYR A 87 -18.97 6.78 -1.73
N LEU A 88 -18.59 7.85 -2.43
CA LEU A 88 -17.40 7.89 -3.27
C LEU A 88 -16.36 8.80 -2.63
N THR A 89 -15.09 8.44 -2.81
CA THR A 89 -13.97 9.31 -2.45
C THR A 89 -13.56 10.13 -3.66
N ASP A 90 -13.41 11.44 -3.48
CA ASP A 90 -12.90 12.32 -4.52
C ASP A 90 -11.43 11.98 -4.82
N THR A 91 -11.12 11.74 -6.10
CA THR A 91 -9.77 11.40 -6.54
C THR A 91 -8.79 12.55 -6.36
N HIS A 92 -9.23 13.81 -6.36
CA HIS A 92 -8.39 14.97 -6.08
C HIS A 92 -7.82 14.96 -4.66
N HIS A 93 -8.51 14.34 -3.70
CA HIS A 93 -8.02 14.17 -2.34
C HIS A 93 -7.31 12.83 -2.15
N LEU A 94 -7.87 11.76 -2.71
CA LEU A 94 -7.34 10.40 -2.55
C LEU A 94 -5.97 10.20 -3.19
N VAL A 95 -5.72 10.78 -4.36
CA VAL A 95 -4.44 10.59 -5.07
C VAL A 95 -3.26 11.22 -4.32
N PRO A 96 -3.30 12.50 -3.89
CA PRO A 96 -2.24 13.07 -3.07
C PRO A 96 -2.03 12.32 -1.75
N ALA A 97 -3.10 11.92 -1.07
CA ALA A 97 -3.02 11.16 0.18
C ALA A 97 -2.32 9.81 -0.03
N LEU A 98 -2.65 9.08 -1.11
CA LEU A 98 -1.99 7.81 -1.43
C LEU A 98 -0.52 7.99 -1.80
N ARG A 99 -0.14 9.03 -2.55
CA ARG A 99 1.26 9.31 -2.85
C ARG A 99 2.06 9.56 -1.57
N GLN A 100 1.55 10.43 -0.71
CA GLN A 100 2.20 10.72 0.56
C GLN A 100 2.27 9.49 1.48
N ALA A 101 1.22 8.66 1.49
CA ALA A 101 1.22 7.41 2.24
C ALA A 101 2.22 6.39 1.67
N LEU A 102 2.34 6.29 0.35
CA LEU A 102 3.33 5.43 -0.30
C LEU A 102 4.75 5.85 0.06
N ASP A 103 5.07 7.14 -0.03
CA ASP A 103 6.39 7.64 0.34
C ASP A 103 6.70 7.41 1.83
N ALA A 104 5.70 7.57 2.70
CA ALA A 104 5.86 7.34 4.13
C ALA A 104 6.08 5.85 4.48
N VAL A 105 5.41 4.94 3.77
CA VAL A 105 5.40 3.50 4.11
C VAL A 105 6.48 2.72 3.36
N LEU A 106 6.71 3.05 2.09
CA LEU A 106 7.64 2.34 1.20
C LEU A 106 8.93 3.14 0.94
N GLY A 107 9.03 4.35 1.47
CA GLY A 107 10.07 5.30 1.09
C GLY A 107 9.77 5.96 -0.27
N PRO A 108 10.52 7.02 -0.61
CA PRO A 108 10.32 7.78 -1.84
C PRO A 108 10.38 6.87 -3.07
N GLU A 109 9.66 7.26 -4.11
CA GLU A 109 9.76 6.59 -5.40
C GLU A 109 11.23 6.61 -5.87
N PRO A 110 11.83 5.44 -6.15
CA PRO A 110 13.22 5.41 -6.58
C PRO A 110 13.40 6.11 -7.92
N ASP A 111 14.47 6.88 -8.03
CA ASP A 111 14.87 7.47 -9.30
C ASP A 111 15.29 6.38 -10.30
N GLY A 112 14.61 6.35 -11.44
CA GLY A 112 14.96 5.47 -12.55
C GLY A 112 14.51 4.01 -12.39
N ARG A 113 14.82 3.22 -13.42
CA ARG A 113 14.36 1.83 -13.56
C ARG A 113 15.12 0.93 -12.60
N GLN A 114 14.46 0.43 -11.57
CA GLN A 114 15.06 -0.45 -10.57
C GLN A 114 15.11 -1.90 -11.05
N LEU A 115 16.18 -2.61 -10.68
CA LEU A 115 16.33 -4.04 -10.92
C LEU A 115 15.84 -4.82 -9.70
N CYS A 116 15.16 -5.93 -9.95
CA CYS A 116 14.86 -6.89 -8.89
C CYS A 116 16.14 -7.58 -8.41
N TYR A 117 16.38 -7.62 -7.10
CA TYR A 117 17.56 -8.26 -6.51
C TYR A 117 17.71 -9.74 -6.91
N ARG A 118 16.59 -10.42 -7.17
CA ARG A 118 16.55 -11.86 -7.45
C ARG A 118 16.76 -12.18 -8.92
N CYS A 119 15.90 -11.65 -9.80
CA CYS A 119 15.97 -11.94 -11.22
C CYS A 119 16.84 -10.98 -12.02
N GLN A 120 17.32 -9.89 -11.41
CA GLN A 120 18.13 -8.83 -12.04
C GLN A 120 17.46 -8.19 -13.27
N LEU A 121 16.15 -8.40 -13.42
CA LEU A 121 15.36 -7.77 -14.46
C LEU A 121 14.78 -6.45 -13.94
N PRO A 122 14.68 -5.45 -14.83
CA PRO A 122 14.03 -4.22 -14.46
C PRO A 122 12.54 -4.43 -14.20
N THR A 123 11.99 -3.72 -13.22
CA THR A 123 10.57 -3.77 -12.90
C THR A 123 9.94 -2.38 -12.94
N ASP A 124 8.76 -2.29 -13.53
CA ASP A 124 7.95 -1.06 -13.53
C ASP A 124 7.25 -0.85 -12.17
N GLU A 125 7.40 -1.79 -11.24
CA GLU A 125 6.79 -1.75 -9.90
C GLU A 125 7.76 -2.22 -8.80
N PRO A 126 8.82 -1.47 -8.53
CA PRO A 126 9.82 -1.87 -7.55
C PRO A 126 9.25 -1.84 -6.12
N VAL A 127 9.30 -2.99 -5.46
CA VAL A 127 8.94 -3.16 -4.05
C VAL A 127 10.22 -3.10 -3.22
N PRO A 128 10.35 -2.18 -2.24
CA PRO A 128 11.53 -2.14 -1.39
C PRO A 128 11.44 -3.29 -0.40
N VAL A 129 12.50 -4.10 -0.32
CA VAL A 129 12.54 -5.32 0.51
C VAL A 129 13.56 -5.23 1.64
N SER A 130 14.60 -4.41 1.49
CA SER A 130 15.50 -4.06 2.58
C SER A 130 16.08 -2.66 2.37
N ILE A 131 16.57 -2.06 3.45
CA ILE A 131 17.29 -0.78 3.43
C ILE A 131 18.67 -1.05 4.02
N GLU A 132 19.70 -1.07 3.19
CA GLU A 132 21.08 -1.24 3.64
C GLU A 132 21.59 0.08 4.22
N HIS A 133 21.92 0.04 5.51
CA HIS A 133 22.49 1.18 6.20
C HIS A 133 24.02 1.06 6.11
N SER A 134 24.62 1.67 5.09
CA SER A 134 26.09 1.82 5.03
C SER A 134 26.50 3.08 5.78
N GLY A 135 27.53 3.00 6.62
CA GLY A 135 27.86 4.00 7.63
C GLY A 135 28.38 5.36 7.14
N SER A 136 28.24 5.74 5.88
CA SER A 136 28.66 7.08 5.40
C SER A 136 28.05 7.58 4.08
N VAL A 137 27.18 6.84 3.41
CA VAL A 137 26.52 7.32 2.18
C VAL A 137 25.07 6.83 2.19
N ALA A 138 24.16 7.62 1.63
CA ALA A 138 22.71 7.41 1.59
C ALA A 138 22.33 5.92 1.55
N SER A 139 21.50 5.50 2.51
CA SER A 139 21.03 4.13 2.65
C SER A 139 20.48 3.61 1.31
N ALA A 140 21.10 2.56 0.76
CA ALA A 140 20.67 1.96 -0.49
C ALA A 140 19.50 1.01 -0.22
N ALA A 141 18.33 1.31 -0.78
CA ALA A 141 17.20 0.39 -0.72
C ALA A 141 17.39 -0.74 -1.74
N VAL A 142 17.20 -1.97 -1.31
CA VAL A 142 17.15 -3.15 -2.20
C VAL A 142 15.72 -3.32 -2.68
N TYR A 143 15.56 -3.48 -3.99
CA TYR A 143 14.25 -3.64 -4.62
C TYR A 143 14.02 -5.05 -5.13
N ALA A 144 12.76 -5.50 -5.13
CA ALA A 144 12.31 -6.74 -5.75
C ALA A 144 11.12 -6.45 -6.69
N CYS A 145 10.95 -7.30 -7.71
CA CYS A 145 9.71 -7.31 -8.49
C CYS A 145 8.57 -7.93 -7.66
N PRO A 146 7.29 -7.67 -7.98
CA PRO A 146 6.15 -8.13 -7.18
C PRO A 146 6.14 -9.64 -6.88
N THR A 147 6.59 -10.46 -7.83
CA THR A 147 6.71 -11.93 -7.66
C THR A 147 7.70 -12.28 -6.55
N HIS A 148 8.93 -11.75 -6.62
CA HIS A 148 10.00 -12.09 -5.66
C HIS A 148 9.90 -11.31 -4.34
N ALA A 149 9.15 -10.22 -4.30
CA ALA A 149 8.91 -9.47 -3.07
C ALA A 149 8.15 -10.30 -2.02
N ARG A 150 7.22 -11.17 -2.47
CA ARG A 150 6.43 -12.05 -1.59
C ARG A 150 7.28 -13.12 -0.91
N ASP A 151 8.28 -13.61 -1.64
CA ASP A 151 9.19 -14.67 -1.19
C ASP A 151 10.46 -14.12 -0.52
N TYR A 152 10.58 -12.78 -0.40
CA TYR A 152 11.74 -12.18 0.22
C TYR A 152 11.81 -12.64 1.68
N PRO A 153 12.90 -13.31 2.10
CA PRO A 153 13.04 -13.72 3.48
C PRO A 153 13.04 -12.46 4.34
N ARG A 154 11.97 -12.22 5.11
CA ARG A 154 12.00 -11.22 6.17
C ARG A 154 13.15 -11.63 7.07
N ASP A 155 14.24 -10.89 7.00
CA ASP A 155 15.47 -11.23 7.69
C ASP A 155 15.19 -11.19 9.20
N SER A 156 14.84 -12.35 9.74
CA SER A 156 14.46 -12.54 11.14
C SER A 156 15.60 -12.15 12.07
N VAL A 157 16.83 -12.18 11.55
CA VAL A 157 18.04 -11.71 12.21
C VAL A 157 18.06 -10.18 12.29
N ALA A 158 17.69 -9.47 11.22
CA ALA A 158 17.57 -8.01 11.24
C ALA A 158 16.43 -7.54 12.16
N GLN A 159 15.29 -8.25 12.16
CA GLN A 159 14.17 -7.97 13.07
C GLN A 159 14.54 -8.25 14.54
N ALA A 160 15.22 -9.36 14.82
CA ALA A 160 15.71 -9.68 16.17
C ALA A 160 16.79 -8.69 16.65
N ALA A 161 17.66 -8.24 15.75
CA ALA A 161 18.65 -7.21 16.06
C ALA A 161 17.99 -5.85 16.34
N ALA A 162 16.97 -5.47 15.57
CA ALA A 162 16.18 -4.26 15.81
C ALA A 162 15.42 -4.33 17.15
N MET A 163 14.80 -5.47 17.47
CA MET A 163 14.11 -5.70 18.76
C MET A 163 15.08 -5.66 19.95
N ARG A 164 16.27 -6.26 19.85
CA ARG A 164 17.30 -6.16 20.90
C ARG A 164 17.73 -4.71 21.15
N ARG A 165 17.99 -3.94 20.09
CA ARG A 165 18.34 -2.51 20.21
C ARG A 165 17.20 -1.64 20.77
N ALA A 166 15.94 -2.05 20.59
CA ALA A 166 14.80 -1.37 21.20
C ALA A 166 14.67 -1.70 22.70
N LEU A 167 14.93 -2.94 23.09
CA LEU A 167 14.93 -3.38 24.49
C LEU A 167 16.09 -2.78 25.29
N ASP A 168 17.29 -2.65 24.71
CA ASP A 168 18.44 -2.05 25.38
C ASP A 168 18.27 -0.53 25.63
N ARG A 169 17.52 0.15 24.76
CA ARG A 169 17.12 1.57 24.95
C ARG A 169 16.03 1.75 26.02
N GLY A 170 15.29 0.70 26.36
CA GLY A 170 14.30 0.72 27.45
C GLY A 170 14.88 0.46 28.83
N ARG A 171 16.11 -0.09 28.91
CA ARG A 171 16.79 -0.46 30.17
C ARG A 171 17.71 0.61 30.76
N THR A 172 17.84 1.76 30.10
CA THR A 172 18.73 2.87 30.48
C THR A 172 17.98 4.07 31.09
N ARG A 173 16.84 3.84 31.75
CA ARG A 173 16.17 4.82 32.60
C ARG A 173 16.14 4.38 34.04
#